data_AF-F8JQS6-F1
#
_entry.id   AF-F8JQS6-F1
#
_cell.length_a   1.000
_cell.length_b   1.000
_cell.length_c   1.000
_cell.angle_alpha   90.00
_cell.angle_beta   90.00
_cell.angle_gamma   90.00
#
_symmetry.space_group_name_H-M   'P 1'
#
loop_
_entity.id
_entity.type
_entity.pdbx_description
1 polymer ?
#
loop_
_entity_poly.entity_id
_entity_poly.type
_entity_poly.pdbx_seq_one_letter_code
_entity_poly.pdbx_strand_id
1 'polypeptide(L)'
;MTSYQVSLEQMQFVHGEMDTITQQISQTLSNLDDAAKQNLSQWTSDAREAYNQAKAKWDAAAAEMQKQSAAATSALGQIGEYYTRGEKYGVSLWEQ
;
A
#
# COMPACT_ATOMS: atom_id res chain seq x y z
N MET A 1 16.76 27.40 -12.24
CA MET A 1 15.85 26.78 -11.26
C MET A 1 15.51 25.40 -11.80
N THR A 2 15.97 24.34 -11.15
CA THR A 2 15.51 22.97 -11.45
C THR A 2 14.02 22.92 -11.12
N SER A 3 13.16 22.79 -12.13
CA SER A 3 11.75 22.50 -11.88
C SER A 3 11.70 21.12 -11.21
N TYR A 4 11.28 21.08 -9.95
CA TYR A 4 10.83 19.83 -9.37
C TYR A 4 9.52 19.48 -10.08
N GLN A 5 9.65 18.80 -11.21
CA GLN A 5 8.51 18.30 -11.98
C GLN A 5 8.01 17.07 -11.22
N VAL A 6 7.06 17.30 -10.31
CA VAL A 6 6.32 16.21 -9.67
C VAL A 6 5.54 15.50 -10.79
N SER A 7 6.03 14.34 -11.24
CA SER A 7 5.38 13.57 -12.29
C SER A 7 4.17 12.84 -11.69
N LEU A 8 2.98 13.39 -11.94
CA LEU A 8 1.71 12.78 -11.55
C LEU A 8 1.56 11.36 -12.13
N GLU A 9 2.14 11.10 -13.31
CA GLU A 9 2.15 9.77 -13.93
C GLU A 9 2.99 8.75 -13.15
N GLN A 10 4.22 9.12 -12.75
CA GLN A 10 5.07 8.24 -11.96
C GLN A 10 4.45 7.94 -10.59
N MET A 11 3.74 8.89 -10.00
CA MET A 11 3.05 8.67 -8.72
C MET A 11 1.83 7.74 -8.86
N GLN A 12 1.04 7.88 -9.93
CA GLN A 12 -0.04 6.93 -10.23
C GLN A 12 0.49 5.52 -10.49
N PHE A 13 1.64 5.41 -11.18
CA PHE A 13 2.31 4.14 -11.41
C PHE A 13 2.76 3.48 -10.10
N VAL A 14 3.45 4.21 -9.22
CA VAL A 14 3.89 3.70 -7.91
C VAL A 14 2.71 3.25 -7.04
N HIS A 15 1.58 3.97 -7.09
CA HIS A 15 0.37 3.55 -6.39
C HIS A 15 -0.17 2.21 -6.91
N GLY A 16 -0.26 2.04 -8.23
CA GLY A 16 -0.69 0.77 -8.84
C GLY A 16 0.23 -0.40 -8.48
N GLU A 17 1.54 -0.16 -8.43
CA GLU A 17 2.52 -1.13 -7.96
C GLU A 17 2.33 -1.48 -6.47
N MET A 18 2.08 -0.49 -5.61
CA MET A 18 1.82 -0.72 -4.18
C MET A 18 0.58 -1.59 -3.93
N ASP A 19 -0.51 -1.33 -4.67
CA ASP A 19 -1.72 -2.15 -4.58
C ASP A 19 -1.46 -3.57 -5.07
N THR A 20 -0.73 -3.72 -6.18
CA THR A 20 -0.35 -5.02 -6.74
C THR A 20 0.50 -5.83 -5.76
N ILE A 21 1.52 -5.20 -5.16
CA ILE A 21 2.39 -5.82 -4.15
C ILE A 21 1.57 -6.23 -2.92
N THR A 22 0.67 -5.37 -2.46
CA THR A 22 -0.20 -5.66 -1.30
C THR A 22 -1.10 -6.87 -1.56
N GLN A 23 -1.67 -6.98 -2.76
CA GLN A 23 -2.46 -8.13 -3.18
C GLN A 23 -1.62 -9.41 -3.27
N GLN A 24 -0.43 -9.33 -3.86
CA GLN A 24 0.49 -10.47 -3.96
C GLN A 24 0.93 -10.98 -2.58
N ILE A 25 1.24 -10.07 -1.66
CA ILE A 25 1.57 -10.42 -0.27
C ILE A 25 0.37 -11.11 0.38
N SER A 26 -0.83 -10.52 0.30
CA SER A 26 -2.04 -11.11 0.87
C SER A 26 -2.32 -12.52 0.34
N GLN A 27 -2.15 -12.73 -0.97
CA GLN A 27 -2.31 -14.04 -1.59
C GLN A 27 -1.25 -15.04 -1.12
N THR A 28 0.01 -14.60 -0.98
CA THR A 28 1.10 -15.43 -0.48
C THR A 28 0.85 -15.87 0.96
N LEU A 29 0.38 -14.96 1.81
CA LEU A 29 0.01 -15.26 3.20
C LEU A 29 -1.17 -16.25 3.26
N SER A 30 -2.19 -16.08 2.41
CA SER A 30 -3.31 -17.02 2.31
C SER A 30 -2.84 -18.42 1.90
N ASN A 31 -1.99 -18.52 0.88
CA ASN A 31 -1.45 -19.80 0.44
C ASN A 31 -0.63 -20.49 1.53
N LEU A 32 0.14 -19.71 2.29
CA LEU A 32 0.93 -20.24 3.40
C LEU A 32 0.04 -20.66 4.58
N ASP A 33 -1.08 -19.97 4.83
CA ASP A 33 -2.09 -20.36 5.82
C ASP A 33 -2.76 -21.69 5.47
N ASP A 34 -3.13 -21.87 4.20
CA ASP A 34 -3.73 -23.12 3.72
C ASP A 34 -2.73 -24.29 3.78
N ALA A 35 -1.48 -24.06 3.39
CA ALA A 35 -0.42 -25.07 3.46
C ALA A 35 -0.07 -25.46 4.91
N ALA A 36 -0.03 -24.48 5.82
CA ALA A 36 0.16 -24.73 7.24
C ALA A 36 -1.01 -25.54 7.83
N LYS A 37 -2.25 -25.20 7.44
CA LYS A 37 -3.45 -25.90 7.88
C LYS A 37 -3.55 -27.34 7.38
N GLN A 38 -3.04 -27.67 6.20
CA GLN A 38 -2.99 -29.06 5.73
C GLN A 38 -2.16 -29.98 6.64
N ASN A 39 -1.15 -29.42 7.32
CA ASN A 39 -0.29 -30.15 8.24
C ASN A 39 -0.75 -30.08 9.70
N LEU A 40 -1.88 -29.41 10.00
CA LEU A 40 -2.39 -29.21 11.37
C LEU A 40 -2.65 -30.51 12.12
N SER A 41 -2.98 -31.61 11.43
CA SER A 41 -3.19 -32.91 12.09
C SER A 41 -1.91 -33.46 12.73
N GLN A 42 -0.75 -32.98 12.30
CA GLN A 42 0.57 -33.38 12.80
C GLN A 42 1.12 -32.38 13.84
N TRP A 43 0.46 -31.23 14.02
CA TRP A 43 0.97 -30.17 14.87
C TRP A 43 0.55 -30.40 16.31
N THR A 44 1.54 -30.64 17.15
CA THR A 44 1.40 -30.59 18.61
C THR A 44 1.02 -29.17 19.06
N SER A 45 0.46 -29.05 20.26
CA SER A 45 -0.14 -27.79 20.76
C SER A 45 0.80 -26.57 20.63
N ASP A 46 2.10 -26.75 20.92
CA ASP A 46 3.10 -25.67 20.88
C ASP A 46 3.36 -25.15 19.45
N ALA A 47 3.36 -26.03 18.45
CA ALA A 47 3.52 -25.64 17.05
C ALA A 47 2.32 -24.81 16.57
N ARG A 48 1.12 -25.15 17.05
CA ARG A 48 -0.12 -24.45 16.75
C ARG A 48 -0.14 -23.04 17.36
N GLU A 49 0.41 -22.91 18.56
CA GLU A 49 0.53 -21.61 19.23
C GLU A 49 1.57 -20.70 18.57
N ALA A 50 2.75 -21.24 18.23
CA ALA A 50 3.78 -20.53 17.47
C ALA A 50 3.26 -20.05 16.12
N TYR A 51 2.48 -20.89 15.44
CA TYR A 51 1.81 -20.51 14.21
C TYR A 51 0.80 -19.40 14.40
N ASN A 52 -0.08 -19.48 15.40
CA ASN A 52 -1.07 -18.43 15.66
C ASN A 52 -0.39 -17.08 15.94
N GLN A 53 0.76 -17.07 16.62
CA GLN A 53 1.54 -15.86 16.86
C GLN A 53 2.17 -15.30 15.58
N ALA A 54 2.74 -16.16 14.73
CA ALA A 54 3.21 -15.74 13.41
C ALA A 54 2.04 -15.23 12.56
N LYS A 55 0.89 -15.90 12.68
CA LYS A 55 -0.36 -15.55 12.01
C LYS A 55 -0.96 -14.22 12.47
N ALA A 56 -0.72 -13.81 13.71
CA ALA A 56 -1.13 -12.46 14.11
C ALA A 56 -0.23 -11.39 13.48
N LYS A 57 1.09 -11.64 13.42
CA LYS A 57 2.09 -10.66 12.97
C LYS A 57 1.98 -10.33 11.49
N TRP A 58 1.89 -11.36 10.65
CA TRP A 58 1.79 -11.18 9.19
C TRP A 58 0.44 -10.53 8.75
N ASP A 59 -0.68 -10.75 9.47
CA ASP A 59 -2.01 -10.21 9.19
C ASP A 59 -2.01 -8.72 9.58
N ALA A 60 -1.39 -8.39 10.72
CA ALA A 60 -1.17 -7.01 11.13
C ALA A 60 -0.28 -6.25 10.13
N ALA A 61 0.79 -6.88 9.64
CA ALA A 61 1.68 -6.27 8.65
C ALA A 61 0.96 -6.04 7.30
N ALA A 62 0.16 -7.00 6.84
CA ALA A 62 -0.63 -6.86 5.62
C ALA A 62 -1.68 -5.74 5.76
N ALA A 63 -2.36 -5.64 6.90
CA ALA A 63 -3.31 -4.56 7.18
C ALA A 63 -2.62 -3.18 7.19
N GLU A 64 -1.42 -3.09 7.74
CA GLU A 64 -0.65 -1.84 7.75
C GLU A 64 -0.21 -1.43 6.34
N MET A 65 0.17 -2.37 5.47
CA MET A 65 0.48 -2.08 4.06
C MET A 65 -0.72 -1.47 3.33
N GLN A 66 -1.91 -2.02 3.53
CA GLN A 66 -3.13 -1.49 2.93
C GLN A 66 -3.45 -0.07 3.41
N LYS A 67 -3.24 0.18 4.71
CA LYS A 67 -3.42 1.51 5.31
C LYS A 67 -2.40 2.52 4.75
N GLN A 68 -1.15 2.12 4.57
CA GLN A 68 -0.13 2.99 3.98
C GLN A 68 -0.40 3.28 2.51
N SER A 69 -0.86 2.30 1.73
CA SER A 69 -1.31 2.52 0.35
C SER A 69 -2.41 3.57 0.31
N ALA A 70 -3.47 3.41 1.11
CA ALA A 70 -4.57 4.37 1.18
C ALA A 70 -4.14 5.77 1.63
N ALA A 71 -3.22 5.86 2.60
CA ALA A 71 -2.66 7.14 3.04
C ALA A 71 -1.85 7.81 1.91
N ALA A 72 -1.07 7.04 1.15
CA ALA A 72 -0.35 7.52 -0.02
C ALA A 72 -1.33 8.02 -1.09
N THR A 73 -2.41 7.28 -1.40
CA THR A 73 -3.45 7.73 -2.34
C THR A 73 -4.02 9.10 -1.95
N SER A 74 -4.35 9.27 -0.66
CA SER A 74 -4.93 10.51 -0.16
C SER A 74 -3.96 11.68 -0.27
N ALA A 75 -2.69 11.47 0.13
CA ALA A 75 -1.65 12.49 0.01
C ALA A 75 -1.40 12.89 -1.46
N LEU A 76 -1.39 11.92 -2.37
CA LEU A 76 -1.24 12.16 -3.80
C LEU A 76 -2.40 12.95 -4.40
N GLY A 77 -3.64 12.63 -4.00
CA GLY A 77 -4.82 13.40 -4.42
C GLY A 77 -4.73 14.86 -3.98
N GLN A 78 -4.31 15.11 -2.74
CA GLN A 78 -4.09 16.46 -2.23
C GLN A 78 -3.01 17.20 -3.02
N ILE A 79 -1.87 16.56 -3.31
CA ILE A 79 -0.79 17.17 -4.10
C ILE A 79 -1.28 17.55 -5.50
N GLY A 80 -2.02 16.66 -6.18
CA GLY A 80 -2.58 16.95 -7.49
C GLY A 80 -3.54 18.15 -7.48
N GLU A 81 -4.40 18.25 -6.46
CA GLU A 81 -5.27 19.41 -6.28
C GLU A 81 -4.49 20.71 -6.05
N TYR A 82 -3.48 20.69 -5.17
CA TYR A 82 -2.65 21.87 -4.90
C TYR A 82 -1.88 22.34 -6.14
N TYR A 83 -1.32 21.41 -6.92
CA TYR A 83 -0.66 21.73 -8.19
C TYR A 83 -1.63 22.38 -9.17
N THR A 84 -2.80 21.77 -9.38
CA THR A 84 -3.81 22.29 -10.31
C THR A 84 -4.32 23.68 -9.90
N ARG A 85 -4.52 23.90 -8.58
CA ARG A 85 -4.93 25.21 -8.06
C ARG A 85 -3.84 26.26 -8.19
N GLY A 86 -2.58 25.90 -7.90
CA GLY A 86 -1.43 26.79 -8.01
C GLY A 86 -1.18 27.23 -9.45
N GLU A 87 -1.32 26.32 -10.41
CA GLU A 87 -1.15 26.60 -11.84
C GLU A 87 -2.25 27.53 -12.37
N LYS A 88 -3.52 27.26 -12.01
CA LYS A 88 -4.65 28.16 -12.33
C LYS A 88 -4.49 29.55 -11.72
N TYR A 89 -4.04 29.62 -10.47
CA TYR A 89 -3.78 30.89 -9.79
C TYR A 89 -2.65 31.66 -10.49
N GLY A 90 -1.57 30.99 -10.86
CA GLY A 90 -0.46 31.58 -11.62
C GLY A 90 -0.90 32.14 -12.96
N VAL A 91 -1.65 31.36 -13.76
CA VAL A 91 -2.19 31.82 -15.05
C VAL A 91 -3.10 33.03 -14.87
N SER A 92 -3.99 33.02 -13.88
CA SER A 92 -4.89 34.16 -13.60
C SER A 92 -4.17 35.45 -13.21
N LEU A 93 -2.94 35.34 -12.69
CA LEU A 93 -2.11 36.49 -12.33
C LEU A 93 -1.43 37.15 -13.54
N TRP A 94 -1.23 36.38 -14.62
CA TRP A 94 -0.64 36.86 -15.88
C TRP A 94 -1.70 37.30 -16.91
N GLU A 95 -2.97 36.93 -16.70
CA GLU A 95 -4.12 37.36 -17.51
C GLU A 95 -4.80 38.66 -16.98
N GLN A 96 -4.24 39.30 -15.94
CA GLN A 96 -4.58 40.66 -15.50
C GLN A 96 -3.60 41.70 -16.06
#